data_AF-A0A1N7HJK7-F1
#
_entry.id   AF-A0A1N7HJK7-F1
#
_cell.length_a   1.000
_cell.length_b   1.000
_cell.length_c   1.000
_cell.angle_alpha   90.00
_cell.angle_beta   90.00
_cell.angle_gamma   90.00
#
_symmetry.space_group_name_H-M   'P 1'
#
loop_
_entity.id
_entity.type
_entity.pdbx_description
1 polymer ?
#
loop_
_entity_poly.entity_id
_entity_poly.type
_entity_poly.pdbx_seq_one_letter_code
_entity_poly.pdbx_strand_id
1 'polypeptide(L)'
;MTRRIELHNLNIEDLTFLREGLEVFIAMSKTDRDARGVSVPLPYCSHPGTCPVRVESAWLEILAEHGITSGPVFRAIDKNGRIAGAIGDNGAPVRRAGRGDGIRMTSETINLVVKEAARAAELRTEHGCALAGPRTPPTPARPCPESASTAAGRRSPRW
;
A
#
# COMPACT_ATOMS: atom_id res chain seq x y z
N MET A 1 8.79 -8.40 -1.59
CA MET A 1 8.91 -8.43 -0.12
C MET A 1 8.07 -7.27 0.42
N THR A 2 6.90 -7.54 1.01
CA THR A 2 5.96 -6.50 1.44
C THR A 2 6.44 -5.78 2.69
N ARG A 3 6.23 -4.45 2.72
CA ARG A 3 6.45 -3.49 3.84
C ARG A 3 5.51 -3.76 5.03
N ARG A 4 5.37 -5.02 5.41
CA ARG A 4 4.35 -5.56 6.33
C ARG A 4 4.35 -4.93 7.72
N ILE A 5 5.53 -4.60 8.25
CA ILE A 5 5.66 -3.90 9.54
C ILE A 5 5.17 -2.45 9.44
N GLU A 6 5.34 -1.81 8.29
CA GLU A 6 4.89 -0.42 8.05
C GLU A 6 3.37 -0.36 8.11
N LEU A 7 2.69 -1.28 7.40
CA LEU A 7 1.23 -1.40 7.46
C LEU A 7 0.73 -1.74 8.86
N HIS A 8 1.39 -2.69 9.54
CA HIS A 8 1.03 -3.05 10.90
C HIS A 8 1.04 -1.84 11.84
N ASN A 9 2.01 -0.93 11.68
CA ASN A 9 2.20 0.21 12.59
C ASN A 9 1.38 1.45 12.23
N LEU A 10 0.53 1.39 11.22
CA LEU A 10 -0.29 2.53 10.79
C LEU A 10 -1.44 2.82 11.76
N ASN A 11 -1.54 4.08 12.20
CA ASN A 11 -2.64 4.60 12.99
C ASN A 11 -3.52 5.55 12.18
N ILE A 12 -4.72 5.84 12.70
CA ILE A 12 -5.69 6.73 12.06
C ILE A 12 -5.11 8.13 11.93
N GLU A 13 -4.34 8.57 12.92
CA GLU A 13 -3.62 9.85 12.87
C GLU A 13 -2.55 9.97 11.77
N ASP A 14 -2.11 8.85 11.20
CA ASP A 14 -1.13 8.84 10.10
C ASP A 14 -1.79 9.02 8.71
N LEU A 15 -3.13 9.07 8.66
CA LEU A 15 -3.91 9.18 7.43
C LEU A 15 -4.42 10.60 7.22
N THR A 16 -4.06 11.20 6.08
CA THR A 16 -4.53 12.53 5.68
C THR A 16 -5.29 12.44 4.36
N PHE A 17 -6.61 12.67 4.39
CA PHE A 17 -7.42 12.70 3.17
C PHE A 17 -7.26 14.04 2.46
N LEU A 18 -6.90 13.96 1.17
CA LEU A 18 -6.75 15.09 0.27
C LEU A 18 -7.83 15.03 -0.82
N ARG A 19 -8.02 16.12 -1.56
CA ARG A 19 -9.02 16.16 -2.64
C ARG A 19 -8.68 15.17 -3.75
N GLU A 20 -7.40 14.97 -4.01
CA GLU A 20 -6.82 14.12 -5.04
C GLU A 20 -6.57 12.66 -4.60
N GLY A 21 -6.70 12.35 -3.31
CA GLY A 21 -6.42 11.01 -2.80
C GLY A 21 -6.21 10.93 -1.28
N LEU A 22 -5.36 10.02 -0.85
CA LEU A 22 -5.00 9.78 0.54
C LEU A 22 -3.49 9.90 0.69
N GLU A 23 -3.01 10.71 1.63
CA GLU A 23 -1.62 10.71 2.04
C GLU A 23 -1.45 9.86 3.30
N VAL A 24 -0.49 8.92 3.25
CA VAL A 24 -0.20 7.99 4.34
C VAL A 24 1.19 8.30 4.88
N PHE A 25 1.29 8.66 6.16
CA PHE A 25 2.57 8.83 6.84
C PHE A 25 3.09 7.49 7.37
N ILE A 26 4.32 7.13 7.01
CA ILE A 26 4.97 5.92 7.48
C ILE A 26 6.14 6.34 8.38
N ALA A 27 5.91 6.29 9.71
CA ALA A 27 6.88 6.74 10.71
C ALA A 27 8.18 5.93 10.74
N MET A 28 8.12 4.62 10.45
CA MET A 28 9.32 3.77 10.36
C MET A 28 9.31 2.96 9.08
N SER A 29 10.24 3.26 8.17
CA SER A 29 10.52 2.44 7.00
C SER A 29 11.72 1.56 7.25
N LYS A 30 11.69 0.31 6.74
CA LYS A 30 12.83 -0.62 6.88
C LYS A 30 14.14 -0.08 6.27
N THR A 31 14.05 0.84 5.32
CA THR A 31 15.20 1.49 4.68
C THR A 31 15.61 2.80 5.34
N ASP A 32 14.83 3.28 6.30
CA ASP A 32 15.05 4.55 6.97
C ASP A 32 15.75 4.32 8.31
N ARG A 33 17.08 4.15 8.25
CA ARG A 33 17.93 4.02 9.43
C ARG A 33 17.96 5.29 10.29
N ASP A 34 17.48 6.42 9.77
CA ASP A 34 17.47 7.72 10.44
C ASP A 34 16.09 8.10 11.01
N ALA A 35 15.07 7.23 10.86
CA ALA A 35 13.70 7.42 11.36
C ALA A 35 13.07 8.79 10.98
N ARG A 36 13.35 9.29 9.78
CA ARG A 36 12.77 10.52 9.24
C ARG A 36 11.29 10.38 8.85
N GLY A 37 10.83 9.15 8.62
CA GLY A 37 9.49 8.86 8.15
C GLY A 37 9.29 9.23 6.68
N VAL A 38 8.30 8.64 6.02
CA VAL A 38 7.99 8.89 4.60
C VAL A 38 6.49 9.08 4.44
N SER A 39 6.07 10.19 3.85
CA SER A 39 4.69 10.36 3.36
C SER A 39 4.55 9.75 1.97
N VAL A 40 3.54 8.90 1.79
CA VAL A 40 3.24 8.22 0.52
C VAL A 40 1.87 8.69 0.03
N PRO A 41 1.79 9.40 -1.11
CA PRO A 41 0.51 9.76 -1.70
C PRO A 41 -0.11 8.56 -2.43
N LEU A 42 -1.38 8.30 -2.16
CA LEU A 42 -2.23 7.29 -2.80
C LEU A 42 -3.34 7.98 -3.59
N PRO A 43 -3.28 7.98 -4.93
CA PRO A 43 -4.35 8.55 -5.75
C PRO A 43 -5.60 7.65 -5.76
N TYR A 44 -6.75 8.22 -6.13
CA TYR A 44 -7.93 7.42 -6.44
C TYR A 44 -7.67 6.44 -7.60
N CYS A 45 -8.12 5.20 -7.45
CA CYS A 45 -8.07 4.20 -8.51
C CYS A 45 -9.38 4.16 -9.30
N SER A 46 -9.30 3.78 -10.57
CA SER A 46 -10.45 3.66 -11.47
C SER A 46 -11.46 2.58 -11.05
N HIS A 47 -11.00 1.52 -10.38
CA HIS A 47 -11.85 0.43 -9.90
C HIS A 47 -12.35 0.73 -8.49
N PRO A 48 -13.68 0.93 -8.29
CA PRO A 48 -14.22 1.31 -6.99
C PRO A 48 -13.95 0.31 -5.87
N GLY A 49 -14.01 -0.99 -6.19
CA GLY A 49 -13.86 -2.07 -5.20
C GLY A 49 -12.42 -2.36 -4.76
N THR A 50 -11.42 -1.83 -5.46
CA THR A 50 -9.99 -2.00 -5.12
C THR A 50 -9.30 -0.67 -4.89
N CYS A 51 -10.06 0.43 -4.87
CA CYS A 51 -9.53 1.77 -4.63
C CYS A 51 -9.17 1.94 -3.15
N PRO A 52 -7.88 2.06 -2.79
CA PRO A 52 -7.45 2.13 -1.39
C PRO A 52 -8.06 3.33 -0.68
N VAL A 53 -8.16 4.48 -1.35
CA VAL A 53 -8.75 5.70 -0.77
C VAL A 53 -10.22 5.50 -0.35
N ARG A 54 -11.02 4.82 -1.19
CA ARG A 54 -12.45 4.59 -0.91
C ARG A 54 -12.65 3.52 0.15
N VAL A 55 -11.87 2.46 0.08
CA VAL A 55 -11.89 1.37 1.07
C VAL A 55 -11.50 1.91 2.44
N GLU A 56 -10.46 2.76 2.51
CA GLU A 56 -10.01 3.36 3.75
C GLU A 56 -11.05 4.34 4.33
N SER A 57 -11.65 5.21 3.48
CA SER A 57 -12.73 6.10 3.93
C SER A 57 -13.90 5.32 4.55
N ALA A 58 -14.39 4.31 3.83
CA ALA A 58 -15.50 3.48 4.31
C ALA A 58 -15.13 2.73 5.60
N TRP A 59 -13.88 2.30 5.74
CA TRP A 59 -13.41 1.64 6.96
C TRP A 59 -13.37 2.60 8.15
N LEU A 60 -12.88 3.82 7.98
CA LEU A 60 -12.85 4.83 9.04
C LEU A 60 -14.25 5.29 9.45
N GLU A 61 -15.19 5.35 8.52
CA GLU A 61 -16.60 5.62 8.80
C GLU A 61 -17.18 4.55 9.73
N ILE A 62 -16.96 3.26 9.41
CA ILE A 62 -17.36 2.13 10.27
C ILE A 62 -16.71 2.24 11.66
N LEU A 63 -15.41 2.55 11.72
CA LEU A 63 -14.73 2.73 13.01
C LEU A 63 -15.34 3.87 13.83
N ALA A 64 -15.66 4.99 13.19
CA ALA A 64 -16.30 6.13 13.85
C ALA A 64 -17.69 5.78 14.38
N GLU A 65 -18.50 5.01 13.64
CA GLU A 65 -19.79 4.46 14.11
C GLU A 65 -19.64 3.61 15.36
N HIS A 66 -18.50 2.92 15.51
CA HIS A 66 -18.14 2.14 16.69
C HIS A 66 -17.42 2.95 17.79
N GLY A 67 -17.37 4.27 17.68
CA GLY A 67 -16.77 5.17 18.67
C GLY A 67 -15.24 5.21 18.63
N ILE A 68 -14.63 4.75 17.54
CA ILE A 68 -13.19 4.67 17.37
C ILE A 68 -12.74 5.76 16.39
N THR A 69 -12.02 6.76 16.90
CA THR A 69 -11.50 7.88 16.10
C THR A 69 -9.98 8.00 16.13
N SER A 70 -9.28 7.18 16.91
CA SER A 70 -7.82 7.23 17.07
C SER A 70 -7.19 5.86 17.29
N GLY A 71 -5.88 5.75 17.06
CA GLY A 71 -5.10 4.53 17.26
C GLY A 71 -5.04 3.64 16.01
N PRO A 72 -4.85 2.31 16.15
CA PRO A 72 -4.56 1.44 15.01
C PRO A 72 -5.65 1.45 13.93
N VAL A 73 -5.24 1.55 12.66
CA VAL A 73 -6.14 1.36 11.49
C VAL A 73 -6.52 -0.10 11.35
N PHE A 74 -5.51 -0.97 11.31
CA PHE A 74 -5.70 -2.42 11.16
C PHE A 74 -5.99 -3.06 12.52
N ARG A 75 -7.28 -3.17 12.85
CA ARG A 75 -7.77 -3.75 14.09
C ARG A 75 -8.13 -5.22 13.94
N ALA A 76 -8.02 -5.96 15.03
CA ALA A 76 -8.50 -7.33 15.07
C ALA A 76 -10.04 -7.37 15.02
N ILE A 77 -10.60 -8.22 14.17
CA ILE A 77 -12.06 -8.41 14.03
C ILE A 77 -12.40 -9.85 14.39
N ASP A 78 -13.25 -10.11 15.37
CA ASP A 78 -13.61 -11.50 15.72
C ASP A 78 -14.46 -12.18 14.63
N LYS A 79 -14.67 -13.50 14.77
CA LYS A 79 -15.50 -14.28 13.83
C LYS A 79 -16.98 -13.85 13.82
N ASN A 80 -17.38 -13.08 14.83
CA ASN A 80 -18.73 -12.55 15.01
C ASN A 80 -18.85 -11.12 14.46
N GLY A 81 -17.78 -10.57 13.85
CA GLY A 81 -17.75 -9.22 13.29
C GLY A 81 -17.47 -8.11 14.30
N ARG A 82 -17.14 -8.41 15.57
CA ARG A 82 -16.82 -7.38 16.57
C ARG A 82 -15.41 -6.85 16.36
N ILE A 83 -15.29 -5.53 16.29
CA ILE A 83 -14.04 -4.81 16.11
C ILE A 83 -13.36 -4.61 17.47
N ALA A 84 -12.07 -4.94 17.57
CA ALA A 84 -11.32 -4.73 18.79
C ALA A 84 -11.13 -3.23 19.10
N GLY A 85 -11.42 -2.85 20.35
CA GLY A 85 -11.46 -1.47 20.81
C GLY A 85 -12.83 -0.81 20.71
N ALA A 86 -13.79 -1.41 19.98
CA ALA A 86 -15.18 -0.96 20.02
C ALA A 86 -15.79 -1.29 21.39
N ILE A 87 -16.78 -0.51 21.81
CA ILE A 87 -17.50 -0.80 23.05
C ILE A 87 -18.38 -2.03 22.82
N GLY A 88 -18.15 -3.08 23.62
CA GLY A 88 -18.95 -4.30 23.59
C GLY A 88 -20.25 -4.16 24.37
N ASP A 89 -21.10 -5.18 24.27
CA ASP A 89 -22.42 -5.25 24.93
C ASP A 89 -22.34 -5.11 26.47
N ASN A 90 -21.16 -5.36 27.05
CA ASN A 90 -20.85 -5.24 28.47
C ASN A 90 -20.34 -3.85 28.89
N GLY A 91 -20.31 -2.87 27.97
CA GLY A 91 -19.78 -1.53 28.21
C GLY A 91 -18.25 -1.45 28.30
N ALA A 92 -17.54 -2.56 28.10
CA ALA A 92 -16.07 -2.60 28.07
C ALA A 92 -15.56 -2.69 26.62
N PRO A 93 -14.36 -2.16 26.32
CA PRO A 93 -13.78 -2.30 24.99
C PRO A 93 -13.52 -3.77 24.66
N VAL A 94 -13.95 -4.21 23.48
CA VAL A 94 -13.70 -5.56 22.96
C VAL A 94 -12.21 -5.76 22.81
N ARG A 95 -11.67 -6.83 23.39
CA ARG A 95 -10.27 -7.24 23.22
C ARG A 95 -10.22 -8.65 22.68
N ARG A 96 -9.40 -8.87 21.67
CA ARG A 96 -9.10 -10.24 21.24
C ARG A 96 -8.11 -10.88 22.21
N ALA A 97 -8.40 -12.12 22.61
CA ALA A 97 -7.42 -12.99 23.22
C ALA A 97 -6.34 -13.36 22.17
N GLY A 98 -5.06 -13.25 22.55
CA GLY A 98 -3.93 -13.55 21.66
C GLY A 98 -2.65 -12.79 22.02
N ARG A 99 -1.63 -12.91 21.16
CA ARG A 99 -0.35 -12.20 21.31
C ARG A 99 -0.49 -10.74 20.88
N GLY A 100 -0.11 -9.80 21.74
CA GLY A 100 -0.13 -8.35 21.44
C GLY A 100 -1.02 -7.56 22.40
N ASP A 101 -1.41 -6.35 21.99
CA ASP A 101 -2.26 -5.42 22.74
C ASP A 101 -3.77 -5.81 22.74
N GLY A 102 -4.13 -6.86 21.99
CA GLY A 102 -5.50 -7.34 21.84
C GLY A 102 -6.40 -6.43 21.00
N ILE A 103 -5.83 -5.38 20.39
CA ILE A 103 -6.52 -4.37 19.58
C ILE A 103 -6.03 -4.43 18.14
N ARG A 104 -4.70 -4.40 17.95
CA ARG A 104 -4.08 -4.36 16.64
C ARG A 104 -4.01 -5.74 16.01
N MET A 105 -4.29 -5.80 14.71
CA MET A 105 -4.14 -7.03 13.94
C MET A 105 -2.67 -7.39 13.79
N THR A 106 -2.31 -8.67 13.91
CA THR A 106 -0.91 -9.07 13.72
C THR A 106 -0.47 -8.86 12.27
N SER A 107 0.81 -8.55 12.09
CA SER A 107 1.41 -8.33 10.77
C SER A 107 1.26 -9.54 9.83
N GLU A 108 1.24 -10.76 10.39
CA GLU A 108 0.99 -12.00 9.64
C GLU A 108 -0.46 -12.11 9.18
N THR A 109 -1.42 -11.77 10.03
CA THR A 109 -2.84 -11.75 9.66
C THR A 109 -3.11 -10.74 8.55
N ILE A 110 -2.53 -9.53 8.62
CA ILE A 110 -2.65 -8.52 7.55
C ILE A 110 -2.18 -9.11 6.21
N ASN A 111 -1.03 -9.79 6.21
CA ASN A 111 -0.50 -10.45 5.02
C ASN A 111 -1.44 -11.52 4.45
N LEU A 112 -2.07 -12.32 5.31
CA LEU A 112 -3.03 -13.34 4.87
C LEU A 112 -4.26 -12.69 4.25
N VAL A 113 -4.82 -11.67 4.91
CA VAL A 113 -5.97 -10.92 4.39
C VAL A 113 -5.66 -10.30 3.04
N VAL A 114 -4.48 -9.67 2.88
CA VAL A 114 -4.07 -9.07 1.59
C VAL A 114 -3.94 -10.14 0.49
N LYS A 115 -3.39 -11.31 0.81
CA LYS A 115 -3.26 -12.42 -0.15
C LYS A 115 -4.62 -12.96 -0.57
N GLU A 116 -5.52 -13.17 0.39
CA GLU A 116 -6.88 -13.65 0.11
C GLU A 116 -7.69 -12.62 -0.66
N ALA A 117 -7.58 -11.33 -0.33
CA ALA A 117 -8.21 -10.25 -1.06
C ALA A 117 -7.70 -10.16 -2.51
N ALA A 118 -6.38 -10.28 -2.71
CA ALA A 118 -5.79 -10.30 -4.05
C ALA A 118 -6.28 -11.50 -4.87
N ARG A 119 -6.39 -12.67 -4.24
CA ARG A 119 -6.95 -13.88 -4.85
C ARG A 119 -8.42 -13.70 -5.23
N ALA A 120 -9.23 -13.16 -4.32
CA ALA A 120 -10.67 -12.93 -4.54
C ALA A 120 -10.94 -11.88 -5.63
N ALA A 121 -10.05 -10.90 -5.77
CA ALA A 121 -10.11 -9.88 -6.81
C ALA A 121 -9.47 -10.33 -8.14
N GLU A 122 -9.04 -11.60 -8.25
CA GLU A 122 -8.35 -12.16 -9.41
C GLU A 122 -7.14 -11.33 -9.88
N LEU A 123 -6.51 -10.60 -8.95
CA LEU A 123 -5.38 -9.74 -9.24
C LEU A 123 -4.15 -10.63 -9.48
N ARG A 124 -3.67 -10.64 -10.73
CA ARG A 124 -2.33 -11.12 -11.05
C ARG A 124 -1.31 -10.30 -10.26
N THR A 125 -0.54 -10.95 -9.39
CA THR A 125 0.45 -10.31 -8.51
C THR A 125 1.59 -9.58 -9.22
N GLU A 126 1.65 -9.63 -10.56
CA GLU A 126 2.67 -8.96 -11.38
C GLU A 126 2.44 -7.47 -11.70
N HIS A 127 1.32 -6.83 -11.33
CA HIS A 127 1.11 -5.41 -11.63
C HIS A 127 0.74 -4.61 -10.39
N GLY A 128 1.76 -4.10 -9.70
CA GLY A 128 1.58 -3.02 -8.74
C GLY A 128 0.86 -1.87 -9.44
N CYS A 129 -0.22 -1.38 -8.84
CA CYS A 129 -0.83 -0.10 -9.22
C CYS A 129 0.30 0.94 -9.22
N ALA A 130 0.78 1.30 -10.41
CA ALA A 130 1.90 2.22 -10.55
C ALA A 130 1.47 3.55 -9.93
N LEU A 131 2.09 3.90 -8.81
CA LEU A 131 2.06 5.25 -8.26
C LEU A 131 2.53 6.17 -9.39
N ALA A 132 1.61 6.94 -9.94
CA ALA A 132 1.94 8.04 -10.82
C ALA A 132 2.64 9.12 -9.98
N GLY A 133 3.95 8.95 -9.76
CA GLY A 133 4.82 10.09 -9.54
C GLY A 133 4.78 11.01 -10.76
N PRO A 134 5.25 12.26 -10.66
CA PRO A 134 5.21 13.22 -11.76
C PRO A 134 5.86 12.58 -12.99
N ARG A 135 5.04 12.38 -14.04
CA ARG A 135 5.51 11.92 -15.35
C ARG A 135 6.42 13.00 -15.91
N THR A 136 7.73 12.86 -15.75
CA THR A 136 8.65 13.53 -16.66
C THR A 136 8.29 13.05 -18.06
N PRO A 137 7.98 13.94 -19.03
CA PRO A 137 7.67 13.50 -20.38
C PRO A 137 8.87 12.73 -20.94
N PRO A 138 8.64 11.68 -21.75
CA PRO A 138 9.74 11.00 -22.42
C PRO A 138 10.46 12.02 -23.31
N THR A 139 11.75 12.22 -23.07
CA THR A 139 12.64 12.92 -23.99
C THR A 139 12.43 12.30 -25.38
N PRO A 140 12.08 13.07 -26.43
CA PRO A 140 11.95 12.51 -27.75
C PRO A 140 13.30 11.92 -28.15
N ALA A 141 13.28 10.63 -28.52
CA ALA A 141 14.44 9.94 -29.04
C ALA A 141 14.98 10.72 -30.25
N ARG A 142 16.26 11.09 -30.20
CA ARG A 142 16.94 11.68 -31.35
C ARG A 142 16.85 10.71 -32.53
N PRO A 143 16.50 11.18 -33.74
CA PRO A 143 16.54 10.33 -34.92
C PRO A 143 17.98 9.88 -35.18
N CYS A 144 18.13 8.59 -35.48
CA CYS A 144 19.39 7.97 -35.87
C CYS A 144 19.87 8.59 -37.19
N PRO A 145 21.12 9.07 -37.30
CA PRO A 145 21.61 9.60 -38.57
C PRO A 145 21.76 8.45 -39.58
N GLU A 146 21.08 8.63 -40.71
CA GLU A 146 21.19 7.82 -41.91
C GLU A 146 22.39 8.32 -42.73
N SER A 147 23.46 7.52 -42.80
CA SER A 147 24.48 7.61 -43.85
C SER A 147 25.25 6.28 -43.86
N ALA A 148 24.92 5.38 -44.79
CA ALA A 148 25.53 5.29 -46.12
C ALA A 148 26.92 4.61 -46.09
N SER A 149 26.89 3.34 -46.51
CA SER A 149 27.89 2.58 -47.28
C SER A 149 29.30 3.15 -47.42
N THR A 150 30.32 2.32 -47.15
CA THR A 150 31.41 2.06 -48.11
C THR A 150 32.08 0.71 -47.85
N ALA A 151 32.37 0.03 -48.97
CA ALA A 151 33.04 -1.23 -49.16
C ALA A 151 34.44 -1.34 -48.53
N ALA A 152 34.84 -2.57 -48.15
CA ALA A 152 36.04 -3.25 -48.67
C ALA A 152 36.35 -4.52 -47.85
N GLY A 153 35.68 -5.61 -48.20
CA GLY A 153 36.15 -6.96 -47.85
C GLY A 153 36.90 -7.56 -49.03
N ARG A 154 38.23 -7.70 -48.89
CA ARG A 154 39.07 -8.82 -49.37
C ARG A 154 40.53 -8.38 -49.47
N ARG A 155 41.37 -8.98 -48.62
CA ARG A 155 42.62 -9.62 -49.04
C ARG A 155 42.98 -10.68 -47.99
N SER A 156 43.37 -11.82 -48.53
CA SER A 156 43.60 -13.12 -47.92
C SER A 156 45.03 -13.21 -47.33
N PRO A 157 45.43 -14.36 -46.75
CA PRO A 157 46.34 -14.47 -45.61
C PRO A 157 47.82 -14.58 -46.01
N ARG A 158 48.73 -14.56 -45.04
CA ARG A 158 50.03 -15.26 -45.06
C ARG A 158 50.79 -15.12 -43.73
N TRP A 159 51.14 -16.31 -43.19
CA TRP A 159 52.13 -16.68 -42.16
C TRP A 159 51.91 -16.20 -40.72
#